data_AF-A0A9W8R0C0-F1
#
_entry.id   AF-A0A9W8R0C0-F1
#
_cell.length_a   1.000
_cell.length_b   1.000
_cell.length_c   1.000
_cell.angle_alpha   90.00
_cell.angle_beta   90.00
_cell.angle_gamma   90.00
#
_symmetry.space_group_name_H-M   'P 1'
#
loop_
_entity.id
_entity.type
_entity.pdbx_description
1 polymer ?
#
loop_
_entity_poly.entity_id
_entity_poly.type
_entity_poly.pdbx_seq_one_letter_code
_entity_poly.pdbx_strand_id
1 'polypeptide(L)'
;MNELKDLSCVLHNLSLVAFSLETDPAPQNANAPKPYHLHECRQLLRLLEEKLPVLETQSRRQKLQSRLKWPFSSSETKEILASVSRHKQAINIALAADSISKLNLCLSQQEATGENIKDLQHNVKKILDIETKISLDRKRREVLKAFNKVDARVELEKNRTLRHPMTGLWLTESSDFEDWYSTPKARIWCSGIPGGGKSVIAGAIVDEWL
;
A
#
# COMPACT_ATOMS: atom_id res chain seq x y z
N MET A 1 -7.43 48.12 22.43
CA MET A 1 -8.70 47.49 21.98
C MET A 1 -8.47 46.14 21.29
N ASN A 2 -7.48 46.00 20.40
CA ASN A 2 -7.14 44.70 19.79
C ASN A 2 -6.61 43.67 20.81
N GLU A 3 -5.74 44.09 21.73
CA GLU A 3 -5.11 43.20 22.72
C GLU A 3 -6.12 42.54 23.69
N LEU A 4 -7.23 43.20 24.01
CA LEU A 4 -8.28 42.66 24.88
C LEU A 4 -9.16 41.64 24.16
N LYS A 5 -9.34 41.82 22.84
CA LYS A 5 -9.97 40.82 21.97
C LYS A 5 -9.05 39.62 21.77
N ASP A 6 -7.75 39.87 21.61
CA ASP A 6 -6.74 38.82 21.51
C ASP A 6 -6.69 37.97 22.78
N LEU A 7 -6.75 38.59 23.96
CA LEU A 7 -6.74 37.88 25.24
C LEU A 7 -8.03 37.08 25.47
N SER A 8 -9.19 37.64 25.12
CA SER A 8 -10.46 36.91 25.17
C SER A 8 -10.49 35.73 24.18
N CYS A 9 -9.91 35.89 22.99
CA CYS A 9 -9.78 34.83 22.01
C CYS A 9 -8.82 33.73 22.50
N VAL A 10 -7.70 34.11 23.13
CA VAL A 10 -6.74 33.17 23.72
C VAL A 10 -7.36 32.37 24.87
N LEU A 11 -8.14 33.00 25.75
CA LEU A 11 -8.86 32.31 26.82
C LEU A 11 -9.91 31.33 26.28
N HIS A 12 -10.64 31.73 25.24
CA HIS A 12 -11.61 30.86 24.58
C HIS A 12 -10.93 29.65 23.92
N ASN A 13 -9.82 29.86 23.21
CA ASN A 13 -9.06 28.76 22.59
C ASN A 13 -8.44 27.81 23.62
N LEU A 14 -7.95 28.32 24.76
CA LEU A 14 -7.47 27.50 25.86
C LEU A 14 -8.58 26.66 26.50
N SER A 15 -9.79 27.22 26.61
CA SER A 15 -10.99 26.48 27.04
C SER A 15 -11.33 25.33 26.09
N LEU A 16 -11.24 25.55 24.77
CA LEU A 16 -11.48 24.51 23.77
C LEU A 16 -10.42 23.39 23.83
N VAL A 17 -9.15 23.75 24.03
CA VAL A 17 -8.06 22.79 24.19
C VAL A 17 -8.24 21.95 25.46
N ALA A 18 -8.60 22.57 26.59
CA ALA A 18 -8.88 21.84 27.84
C ALA A 18 -10.05 20.86 27.67
N PHE A 19 -11.13 21.28 27.01
CA PHE A 19 -12.30 20.44 26.74
C PHE A 19 -11.96 19.25 25.81
N SER A 20 -11.11 19.47 24.79
CA SER A 20 -10.66 18.41 23.88
C SER A 20 -9.76 17.38 24.55
N LEU A 21 -9.02 17.76 25.60
CA LEU A 21 -8.16 16.85 26.37
C LEU A 21 -8.95 16.03 27.41
N GLU A 22 -10.08 16.54 27.88
CA GLU A 22 -10.97 15.84 28.81
C GLU A 22 -11.87 14.79 28.12
N THR A 23 -12.02 14.86 26.79
CA THR A 23 -12.95 14.03 26.01
C THR A 23 -12.30 12.86 25.27
N ASP A 24 -10.97 12.73 25.27
CA ASP A 24 -10.25 11.64 24.59
C ASP A 24 -10.00 10.44 25.55
N PRO A 25 -10.66 9.27 25.36
CA PRO A 25 -10.61 8.16 26.33
C PRO A 25 -9.47 7.15 26.12
N ALA A 26 -8.47 7.42 25.26
CA ALA A 26 -7.44 6.42 24.94
C ALA A 26 -5.99 6.91 25.23
N PRO A 27 -5.23 6.22 26.11
CA PRO A 27 -3.85 6.55 26.41
C PRO A 27 -2.92 5.86 25.40
N GLN A 28 -2.68 6.46 24.24
CA GLN A 28 -1.67 5.91 23.29
C GLN A 28 -0.66 6.92 22.73
N ASN A 29 -0.71 8.19 23.11
CA ASN A 29 0.23 9.18 22.58
C ASN A 29 1.19 9.68 23.66
N ALA A 30 2.47 9.31 23.50
CA ALA A 30 3.58 9.57 24.42
C ALA A 30 3.92 11.06 24.66
N ASN A 31 3.18 12.00 24.05
CA ASN A 31 3.39 13.44 24.19
C ASN A 31 2.06 14.19 24.37
N ALA A 32 1.18 13.68 25.25
CA ALA A 32 0.17 14.55 25.86
C ALA A 32 0.88 15.82 26.40
N PRO A 33 0.30 17.03 26.24
CA PRO A 33 0.90 18.24 26.79
C PRO A 33 1.19 17.99 28.26
N LYS A 34 2.49 17.97 28.61
CA LYS A 34 2.93 17.51 29.93
C LYS A 34 2.09 18.24 30.99
N PRO A 35 1.57 17.54 32.01
CA PRO A 35 0.67 18.11 33.02
C PRO A 35 1.24 19.37 33.68
N TYR A 36 2.57 19.53 33.65
CA TYR A 36 3.29 20.74 34.05
C TYR A 36 2.90 22.01 33.26
N HIS A 37 2.77 21.96 31.93
CA HIS A 37 2.41 23.14 31.10
C HIS A 37 0.96 23.59 31.35
N LEU A 38 0.06 22.62 31.59
CA LEU A 38 -1.32 22.89 32.00
C LEU A 38 -1.39 23.40 33.44
N HIS A 39 -0.52 22.92 34.33
CA HIS A 39 -0.42 23.40 35.70
C HIS A 39 0.05 24.85 35.77
N GLU A 40 1.07 25.23 34.99
CA GLU A 40 1.54 26.62 34.90
C GLU A 40 0.46 27.55 34.32
N CYS A 41 -0.22 27.13 33.25
CA CYS A 41 -1.34 27.89 32.70
C CYS A 41 -2.47 28.06 33.74
N ARG A 42 -2.78 27.01 34.50
CA ARG A 42 -3.80 27.05 35.55
C ARG A 42 -3.40 27.91 36.75
N GLN A 43 -2.12 27.91 37.13
CA GLN A 43 -1.60 28.81 38.16
C GLN A 43 -1.68 30.27 37.72
N LEU A 44 -1.30 30.57 36.47
CA LEU A 44 -1.40 31.93 35.92
C LEU A 44 -2.85 32.41 35.85
N LEU A 45 -3.78 31.54 35.44
CA LEU A 45 -5.22 31.87 35.41
C LEU A 45 -5.78 32.14 36.81
N ARG A 46 -5.40 31.33 37.81
CA ARG A 46 -5.80 31.56 39.21
C ARG A 46 -5.22 32.84 39.79
N LEU A 47 -3.96 33.16 39.46
CA LEU A 47 -3.33 34.40 39.91
C LEU A 47 -4.01 35.63 39.29
N LEU A 48 -4.47 35.51 38.05
CA LEU A 48 -5.31 36.51 37.39
C LEU A 48 -6.69 36.64 38.04
N GLU A 49 -7.33 35.52 38.39
CA GLU A 49 -8.64 35.45 39.03
C GLU A 49 -8.62 36.02 40.47
N GLU A 50 -7.57 35.76 41.24
CA GLU A 50 -7.37 36.27 42.60
C GLU A 50 -7.13 37.80 42.61
N LYS A 51 -6.46 38.33 41.58
CA LYS A 51 -6.17 39.77 41.46
C LYS A 51 -7.29 40.58 40.81
N LEU A 52 -8.43 39.95 40.47
CA LEU A 52 -9.62 40.57 39.91
C LEU A 52 -10.69 40.75 41.01
N PRO A 53 -10.93 41.96 41.55
CA PRO A 53 -11.94 42.14 42.59
C PRO A 53 -13.36 42.04 42.00
N VAL A 54 -14.23 41.32 42.70
CA VAL A 54 -15.66 41.14 42.43
C VAL A 54 -16.34 42.50 42.25
N LEU A 55 -17.04 42.69 41.13
CA LEU A 55 -17.72 43.93 40.80
C LEU A 55 -19.22 43.83 41.07
N GLU A 56 -19.64 44.25 42.26
CA GLU A 56 -21.03 44.64 42.50
C GLU A 56 -21.23 46.17 42.47
N THR A 57 -22.23 46.56 41.67
CA THR A 57 -23.09 47.75 41.72
C THR A 57 -22.49 49.15 41.94
N GLN A 58 -22.32 49.89 40.82
CA GLN A 58 -22.97 51.20 40.51
C GLN A 58 -22.11 52.24 39.75
N SER A 59 -22.83 52.98 38.88
CA SER A 59 -22.54 54.11 37.97
C SER A 59 -21.69 53.85 36.71
N ARG A 60 -22.38 53.88 35.55
CA ARG A 60 -21.97 53.31 34.25
C ARG A 60 -21.02 54.14 33.37
N ARG A 61 -20.92 55.47 33.53
CA ARG A 61 -20.19 56.31 32.55
C ARG A 61 -18.85 56.89 33.04
N GLN A 62 -18.69 57.16 34.33
CA GLN A 62 -17.42 57.69 34.89
C GLN A 62 -16.38 56.61 35.25
N LYS A 63 -16.79 55.37 35.54
CA LYS A 63 -15.87 54.24 35.78
C LYS A 63 -15.24 53.68 34.50
N LEU A 64 -15.83 53.90 33.32
CA LEU A 64 -15.37 53.29 32.08
C LEU A 64 -14.01 53.85 31.62
N GLN A 65 -13.82 55.16 31.77
CA GLN A 65 -12.57 55.84 31.38
C GLN A 65 -11.41 55.58 32.36
N SER A 66 -11.70 55.45 33.66
CA SER A 66 -10.68 55.12 34.67
C SER A 66 -10.36 53.62 34.78
N ARG A 67 -11.25 52.73 34.33
CA ARG A 67 -11.03 51.26 34.28
C ARG A 67 -10.45 50.74 32.98
N LEU A 68 -10.52 51.49 31.88
CA LEU A 68 -9.75 51.17 30.66
C LEU A 68 -8.24 51.37 30.85
N LYS A 69 -7.81 52.10 31.89
CA LYS A 69 -6.41 52.19 32.28
C LYS A 69 -5.86 50.86 32.80
N TRP A 70 -6.71 50.04 33.44
CA TRP A 70 -6.40 48.73 34.05
C TRP A 70 -5.16 48.73 34.97
N PRO A 71 -4.95 47.79 35.91
CA PRO A 71 -3.64 47.64 36.57
C PRO A 71 -2.48 47.24 35.63
N PHE A 72 -2.67 47.21 34.30
CA PHE A 72 -1.70 46.71 33.31
C PHE A 72 -0.58 47.70 32.94
N SER A 73 -0.48 48.84 33.64
CA SER A 73 0.63 49.79 33.45
C SER A 73 1.87 49.43 34.29
N SER A 74 1.99 48.20 34.79
CA SER A 74 3.17 47.70 35.49
C SER A 74 4.01 46.80 34.59
N SER A 75 5.34 46.86 34.73
CA SER A 75 6.30 45.99 34.04
C SER A 75 5.93 44.50 34.14
N GLU A 76 5.38 44.10 35.28
CA GLU A 76 5.02 42.73 35.65
C GLU A 76 3.94 42.11 34.73
N THR A 77 3.00 42.92 34.24
CA THR A 77 1.92 42.43 33.37
C THR A 77 2.33 42.32 31.90
N LYS A 78 3.32 43.11 31.46
CA LYS A 78 4.00 42.90 30.18
C LYS A 78 4.83 41.62 30.19
N GLU A 79 5.45 41.29 31.32
CA GLU A 79 6.23 40.07 31.50
C GLU A 79 5.36 38.81 31.46
N ILE A 80 4.21 38.82 32.15
CA ILE A 80 3.22 37.73 32.08
C ILE A 80 2.66 37.57 30.66
N LEU A 81 2.34 38.67 29.98
CA LEU A 81 1.87 38.59 28.59
C LEU A 81 2.92 38.01 27.65
N ALA A 82 4.19 38.38 27.85
CA ALA A 82 5.31 37.83 27.10
C ALA A 82 5.51 36.34 27.39
N SER A 83 5.36 35.89 28.65
CA SER A 83 5.48 34.48 29.02
C SER A 83 4.36 33.64 28.40
N VAL A 84 3.12 34.13 28.41
CA VAL A 84 1.95 33.49 27.77
C VAL A 84 2.17 33.39 26.26
N SER A 85 2.69 34.45 25.64
CA SER A 85 3.00 34.45 24.20
C SER A 85 4.06 33.41 23.83
N ARG A 86 5.12 33.28 24.63
CA ARG A 86 6.14 32.23 24.45
C ARG A 86 5.54 30.82 24.62
N HIS A 87 4.70 30.62 25.63
CA HIS A 87 4.07 29.32 25.87
C HIS A 87 3.13 28.92 24.71
N LYS A 88 2.37 29.88 24.18
CA LYS A 88 1.57 29.69 22.96
C LYS A 88 2.43 29.25 21.77
N GLN A 89 3.55 29.93 21.56
CA GLN A 89 4.46 29.60 20.46
C GLN A 89 5.06 28.20 20.63
N ALA A 90 5.48 27.83 21.84
CA ALA A 90 6.00 26.50 22.15
C ALA A 90 4.96 25.40 21.93
N ILE A 91 3.72 25.60 22.39
CA ILE A 91 2.61 24.66 22.18
C ILE A 91 2.32 24.50 20.69
N ASN A 92 2.25 25.60 19.94
CA ASN A 92 1.99 25.54 18.50
C ASN A 92 3.09 24.78 17.73
N ILE A 93 4.36 24.99 18.09
CA ILE A 93 5.48 24.26 17.48
C ILE A 93 5.39 22.76 17.82
N ALA A 94 5.09 22.42 19.07
CA ALA A 94 4.93 21.02 19.49
C ALA A 94 3.77 20.32 18.76
N LEU A 95 2.63 20.99 18.62
CA LEU A 95 1.47 20.47 17.88
C LEU A 95 1.76 20.30 16.39
N ALA A 96 2.49 21.25 15.78
CA ALA A 96 2.92 21.14 14.38
C ALA A 96 3.87 19.96 14.18
N ALA A 97 4.82 19.76 15.10
CA ALA A 97 5.75 18.63 15.06
C ALA A 97 5.05 17.27 15.20
N ASP A 98 4.05 17.16 16.09
CA ASP A 98 3.23 15.95 16.23
C ASP A 98 2.43 15.66 14.96
N SER A 99 1.83 16.70 14.38
CA SER A 99 1.09 16.59 13.12
C SER A 99 1.97 16.08 11.97
N ILE A 100 3.18 16.63 11.82
CA ILE A 100 4.15 16.19 10.81
C ILE A 100 4.58 14.73 11.06
N SER A 101 4.79 14.36 12.32
CA SER A 101 5.20 12.99 12.68
C SER A 101 4.12 11.96 12.29
N LYS A 102 2.85 12.28 12.56
CA LYS A 102 1.71 11.46 12.15
C LYS A 102 1.57 11.36 10.63
N LEU A 103 1.78 12.46 9.92
CA LEU A 103 1.77 12.46 8.45
C LEU A 103 2.88 11.58 7.87
N ASN A 104 4.10 11.67 8.41
CA ASN A 104 5.21 10.81 7.98
C ASN A 104 4.93 9.33 8.23
N LEU A 105 4.34 8.97 9.38
CA LEU A 105 3.93 7.59 9.65
C LEU A 105 2.89 7.11 8.63
N CYS A 106 1.89 7.94 8.33
CA CYS A 106 0.86 7.62 7.35
C CYS A 106 1.45 7.43 5.94
N LEU A 107 2.37 8.30 5.51
CA LEU A 107 3.05 8.19 4.22
C LEU A 107 3.90 6.91 4.12
N SER A 108 4.62 6.55 5.19
CA SER A 108 5.39 5.31 5.24
C SER A 108 4.48 4.07 5.15
N GLN A 109 3.36 4.07 5.87
CA GLN A 109 2.37 2.99 5.79
C GLN A 109 1.72 2.91 4.40
N GLN A 110 1.49 4.06 3.76
CA GLN A 110 0.96 4.12 2.40
C GLN A 110 1.93 3.52 1.38
N GLU A 111 3.24 3.78 1.51
CA GLU A 111 4.26 3.18 0.64
C GLU A 111 4.31 1.66 0.80
N ALA A 112 4.32 1.16 2.05
CA ALA A 112 4.29 -0.28 2.33
C ALA A 112 3.01 -0.95 1.80
N THR A 113 1.86 -0.27 1.90
CA THR A 113 0.59 -0.75 1.34
C THR A 113 0.64 -0.78 -0.18
N GLY A 114 1.29 0.20 -0.81
CA GLY A 114 1.50 0.25 -2.25
C GLY A 114 2.31 -0.94 -2.77
N GLU A 115 3.38 -1.31 -2.09
CA GLU A 115 4.18 -2.49 -2.45
C GLU A 115 3.39 -3.79 -2.29
N ASN A 116 2.66 -3.95 -1.17
CA ASN A 116 1.78 -5.11 -0.98
C ASN A 116 0.71 -5.24 -2.08
N ILE A 117 0.15 -4.11 -2.54
CA ILE A 117 -0.83 -4.10 -3.64
C ILE A 117 -0.17 -4.54 -4.95
N LYS A 118 1.04 -4.07 -5.27
CA LYS A 118 1.78 -4.50 -6.47
C LYS A 118 2.05 -6.01 -6.43
N ASP A 119 2.47 -6.53 -5.29
CA ASP A 119 2.71 -7.96 -5.11
C ASP A 119 1.43 -8.78 -5.27
N LEU A 120 0.32 -8.32 -4.68
CA LEU A 120 -1.00 -8.94 -4.87
C LEU A 120 -1.41 -8.92 -6.35
N GLN A 121 -1.24 -7.79 -7.05
CA GLN A 121 -1.55 -7.68 -8.47
C GLN A 121 -0.73 -8.66 -9.31
N HIS A 122 0.57 -8.80 -9.01
CA HIS A 122 1.44 -9.77 -9.69
C HIS A 122 0.99 -11.21 -9.45
N ASN A 123 0.65 -11.55 -8.20
CA ASN A 123 0.18 -12.88 -7.84
C ASN A 123 -1.17 -13.21 -8.51
N VAL A 124 -2.10 -12.27 -8.52
CA VAL A 124 -3.40 -12.43 -9.23
C VAL A 124 -3.18 -12.64 -10.73
N LYS A 125 -2.29 -11.87 -11.35
CA LYS A 125 -1.96 -12.04 -12.78
C LYS A 125 -1.42 -13.45 -13.06
N LYS A 126 -0.47 -13.93 -12.25
CA LYS A 126 0.06 -15.29 -12.37
C LYS A 126 -1.03 -16.36 -12.26
N ILE A 127 -1.96 -16.21 -11.31
CA ILE A 127 -3.07 -17.14 -11.13
C ILE A 127 -3.96 -17.17 -12.38
N LEU A 128 -4.31 -16.00 -12.92
CA LEU A 128 -5.11 -15.91 -14.15
C LEU A 128 -4.39 -16.52 -15.36
N ASP A 129 -3.08 -16.32 -15.48
CA ASP A 129 -2.27 -16.92 -16.55
C ASP A 129 -2.24 -18.46 -16.45
N ILE A 130 -2.15 -19.01 -15.23
CA ILE A 130 -2.22 -20.46 -15.00
C ILE A 130 -3.62 -20.99 -15.33
N GLU A 131 -4.67 -20.34 -14.84
CA GLU A 131 -6.06 -20.76 -15.05
C GLU A 131 -6.43 -20.74 -16.54
N THR A 132 -6.05 -19.68 -17.25
CA THR A 132 -6.27 -19.57 -18.70
C THR A 132 -5.54 -20.69 -19.44
N LYS A 133 -4.29 -20.99 -19.09
CA LYS A 133 -3.53 -22.10 -19.67
C LYS A 133 -4.18 -23.46 -19.40
N ILE A 134 -4.61 -23.73 -18.17
CA ILE A 134 -5.31 -24.97 -17.80
C ILE A 134 -6.60 -25.12 -18.61
N SER A 135 -7.38 -24.05 -18.72
CA SER A 135 -8.65 -24.03 -19.46
C SER A 135 -8.44 -24.26 -20.96
N LEU A 136 -7.42 -23.62 -21.56
CA LEU A 136 -7.04 -23.83 -22.96
C LEU A 136 -6.54 -25.26 -23.21
N ASP A 137 -5.69 -25.78 -22.35
CA ASP A 137 -5.18 -27.15 -22.44
C ASP A 137 -6.32 -28.18 -22.30
N ARG A 138 -7.31 -27.91 -21.45
CA ARG A 138 -8.51 -28.75 -21.33
C ARG A 138 -9.31 -28.75 -22.63
N LYS A 139 -9.62 -27.58 -23.18
CA LYS A 139 -10.33 -27.46 -24.47
C LYS A 139 -9.55 -28.15 -25.60
N ARG A 140 -8.23 -27.99 -25.65
CA ARG A 140 -7.36 -28.67 -26.62
C ARG A 140 -7.47 -30.19 -26.48
N ARG A 141 -7.44 -30.73 -25.26
CA ARG A 141 -7.62 -32.16 -25.02
C ARG A 141 -9.00 -32.66 -25.43
N GLU A 142 -10.06 -31.90 -25.17
CA GLU A 142 -11.43 -32.25 -25.59
C GLU A 142 -11.55 -32.33 -27.11
N VAL A 143 -11.01 -31.33 -27.81
CA VAL A 143 -10.95 -31.31 -29.28
C VAL A 143 -10.17 -32.52 -29.80
N LEU A 144 -8.96 -32.76 -29.29
CA LEU A 144 -8.16 -33.91 -29.69
C LEU A 144 -8.91 -35.22 -29.42
N LYS A 145 -9.56 -35.38 -28.27
CA LYS A 145 -10.35 -36.57 -27.95
C LYS A 145 -11.55 -36.76 -28.89
N ALA A 146 -12.19 -35.67 -29.33
CA ALA A 146 -13.32 -35.73 -30.27
C ALA A 146 -12.88 -36.17 -31.68
N PHE A 147 -11.71 -35.72 -32.14
CA PHE A 147 -11.20 -36.07 -33.48
C PHE A 147 -10.43 -37.40 -33.50
N ASN A 148 -9.83 -37.80 -32.38
CA ASN A 148 -8.93 -38.93 -32.34
C ASN A 148 -9.70 -40.23 -32.03
N LYS A 149 -10.04 -41.01 -33.06
CA LYS A 149 -10.65 -42.34 -32.90
C LYS A 149 -9.69 -43.37 -32.29
N VAL A 150 -8.37 -43.15 -32.42
CA VAL A 150 -7.31 -44.03 -31.94
C VAL A 150 -6.22 -43.18 -31.29
N ASP A 151 -5.77 -43.54 -30.09
CA ASP A 151 -4.71 -42.79 -29.42
C ASP A 151 -3.35 -43.01 -30.10
N ALA A 152 -2.96 -42.06 -30.96
CA ALA A 152 -1.68 -42.06 -31.65
C ALA A 152 -0.47 -42.14 -30.70
N ARG A 153 -0.58 -41.70 -29.44
CA ARG A 153 0.53 -41.79 -28.48
C ARG A 153 0.79 -43.23 -28.05
N VAL A 154 -0.26 -43.99 -27.79
CA VAL A 154 -0.15 -45.41 -27.41
C VAL A 154 0.51 -46.19 -28.54
N GLU A 155 0.10 -45.93 -29.79
CA GLU A 155 0.67 -46.59 -30.95
C GLU A 155 2.13 -46.16 -31.18
N LEU A 156 2.47 -44.87 -30.99
CA LEU A 156 3.85 -44.40 -31.06
C LEU A 156 4.75 -45.09 -30.02
N GLU A 157 4.31 -45.15 -28.76
CA GLU A 157 5.08 -45.77 -27.68
C GLU A 157 5.27 -47.28 -27.90
N LYS A 158 4.24 -47.95 -28.40
CA LYS A 158 4.35 -49.34 -28.84
C LYS A 158 5.37 -49.50 -29.97
N ASN A 159 5.35 -48.62 -30.97
CA ASN A 159 6.33 -48.68 -32.06
C ASN A 159 7.75 -48.35 -31.59
N ARG A 160 7.93 -47.48 -30.60
CA ARG A 160 9.22 -47.22 -29.94
C ARG A 160 9.77 -48.45 -29.25
N THR A 161 8.94 -49.13 -28.46
CA THR A 161 9.35 -50.37 -27.75
C THR A 161 9.66 -51.52 -28.70
N LEU A 162 8.97 -51.60 -29.85
CA LEU A 162 9.27 -52.57 -30.91
C LEU A 162 10.51 -52.20 -31.74
N ARG A 163 10.99 -50.95 -31.66
CA ARG A 163 12.12 -50.49 -32.47
C ARG A 163 13.43 -51.06 -31.93
N HIS A 164 14.13 -51.82 -32.77
CA HIS A 164 15.51 -52.16 -32.46
C HIS A 164 16.43 -50.94 -32.55
N PRO A 165 17.43 -50.82 -31.66
CA PRO A 165 18.43 -49.76 -31.76
C PRO A 165 19.03 -49.68 -33.18
N MET A 166 19.35 -48.47 -33.62
CA MET A 166 19.88 -48.15 -34.96
C MET A 166 18.89 -48.35 -36.13
N THR A 167 17.68 -48.86 -35.89
CA THR A 167 16.65 -48.93 -36.94
C THR A 167 16.13 -47.53 -37.26
N GLY A 168 16.19 -47.17 -38.54
CA GLY A 168 15.75 -45.87 -39.06
C GLY A 168 16.87 -44.86 -39.30
N LEU A 169 18.10 -45.12 -38.84
CA LEU A 169 19.24 -44.18 -39.02
C LEU A 169 19.54 -43.89 -40.48
N TRP A 170 19.48 -44.92 -41.33
CA TRP A 170 19.69 -44.76 -42.78
C TRP A 170 18.74 -43.73 -43.41
N LEU A 171 17.57 -43.49 -42.80
CA LEU A 171 16.62 -42.47 -43.23
C LEU A 171 16.92 -41.13 -42.57
N THR A 172 17.01 -41.09 -41.23
CA THR A 172 17.18 -39.84 -40.48
C THR A 172 18.52 -39.16 -40.73
N GLU A 173 19.56 -39.91 -41.08
CA GLU A 173 20.90 -39.39 -41.43
C GLU A 173 21.08 -39.14 -42.94
N SER A 174 20.05 -39.36 -43.75
CA SER A 174 20.13 -39.17 -45.20
C SER A 174 20.01 -37.68 -45.59
N SER A 175 20.68 -37.28 -46.68
CA SER A 175 20.50 -35.94 -47.26
C SER A 175 19.05 -35.67 -47.66
N ASP A 176 18.34 -36.70 -48.16
CA ASP A 176 16.94 -36.58 -48.59
C ASP A 176 16.01 -36.25 -47.42
N PHE A 177 16.29 -36.77 -46.23
CA PHE A 177 15.55 -36.45 -45.02
C PHE A 177 15.84 -35.03 -44.54
N GLU A 178 17.10 -34.59 -44.56
CA GLU A 178 17.50 -33.22 -44.22
C GLU A 178 16.86 -32.20 -45.17
N ASP A 179 16.87 -32.47 -46.48
CA ASP A 179 16.23 -31.64 -47.50
C ASP A 179 14.71 -31.58 -47.31
N TRP A 180 14.09 -32.73 -47.02
CA TRP A 180 12.67 -32.79 -46.68
C TRP A 180 12.36 -32.00 -45.41
N TYR A 181 13.20 -32.12 -44.39
CA TYR A 181 13.02 -31.49 -43.08
C TYR A 181 13.16 -29.96 -43.17
N SER A 182 14.16 -29.48 -43.89
CA SER A 182 14.45 -28.05 -44.07
C SER A 182 13.45 -27.36 -45.00
N THR A 183 12.71 -28.10 -45.83
CA THR A 183 11.77 -27.53 -46.81
C THR A 183 10.36 -27.34 -46.23
N PRO A 184 9.86 -26.09 -46.10
CA PRO A 184 8.51 -25.86 -45.59
C PRO A 184 7.44 -26.54 -46.44
N LYS A 185 6.50 -27.25 -45.79
CA LYS A 185 5.37 -27.98 -46.42
C LYS A 185 5.78 -29.17 -47.29
N ALA A 186 7.03 -29.63 -47.25
CA ALA A 186 7.45 -30.84 -47.92
C ALA A 186 6.77 -32.08 -47.32
N ARG A 187 6.65 -33.16 -48.11
CA ARG A 187 6.01 -34.42 -47.70
C ARG A 187 6.92 -35.59 -48.00
N ILE A 188 7.03 -36.50 -47.04
CA ILE A 188 7.71 -37.77 -47.19
C ILE A 188 6.68 -38.90 -47.26
N TRP A 189 6.92 -39.88 -48.12
CA TRP A 189 6.03 -41.03 -48.30
C TRP A 189 6.79 -42.34 -48.02
N CYS A 190 6.48 -42.98 -46.91
CA CYS A 190 7.06 -44.27 -46.53
C CYS A 190 6.22 -45.42 -47.10
N SER A 191 6.60 -45.95 -48.27
CA SER A 191 5.95 -47.12 -48.89
C SER A 191 6.63 -48.44 -48.54
N GLY A 192 5.88 -49.53 -48.49
CA GLY A 192 6.41 -50.87 -48.25
C GLY A 192 5.33 -51.91 -47.93
N ILE A 193 5.69 -53.18 -47.91
CA ILE A 193 4.78 -54.29 -47.60
C ILE A 193 4.22 -54.21 -46.16
N PRO A 194 3.03 -54.77 -45.88
CA PRO A 194 2.54 -54.96 -44.51
C PRO A 194 3.59 -55.70 -43.65
N GLY A 195 3.79 -55.27 -42.41
CA GLY A 195 4.82 -55.83 -41.52
C GLY A 195 6.24 -55.33 -41.77
N GLY A 196 6.52 -54.58 -42.84
CA GLY A 196 7.86 -54.07 -43.18
C GLY A 196 8.37 -52.91 -42.29
N GLY A 197 7.82 -52.71 -41.10
CA GLY A 197 8.34 -51.72 -40.14
C GLY A 197 8.02 -50.25 -40.41
N LYS A 198 7.13 -49.92 -41.35
CA LYS A 198 6.76 -48.52 -41.68
C LYS A 198 6.34 -47.68 -40.46
N SER A 199 5.50 -48.23 -39.59
CA SER A 199 5.06 -47.53 -38.36
C SER A 199 6.19 -47.34 -37.35
N VAL A 200 7.14 -48.27 -37.29
CA VAL A 200 8.34 -48.18 -36.46
C VAL A 200 9.28 -47.08 -36.98
N ILE A 201 9.44 -47.00 -38.31
CA ILE A 201 10.21 -45.92 -38.97
C ILE A 201 9.52 -44.56 -38.76
N ALA A 202 8.19 -44.49 -38.90
CA ALA A 202 7.45 -43.26 -38.60
C ALA A 202 7.64 -42.81 -37.14
N GLY A 203 7.72 -43.75 -36.19
CA GLY A 203 8.08 -43.46 -34.82
C GLY A 203 9.49 -42.87 -34.68
N ALA A 204 10.48 -43.43 -35.39
CA ALA A 204 11.85 -42.89 -35.39
C ALA A 204 11.92 -41.45 -35.93
N ILE A 205 11.14 -41.12 -36.97
CA ILE A 205 11.04 -39.76 -37.50
C ILE A 205 10.46 -38.79 -36.47
N VAL A 206 9.44 -39.20 -35.72
CA VAL A 206 8.83 -38.39 -34.66
C VAL A 206 9.77 -38.20 -33.47
N ASP A 207 10.63 -39.19 -33.18
CA ASP A 207 11.62 -39.12 -32.11
C ASP A 207 12.75 -38.13 -32.43
N GLU A 208 13.19 -38.07 -33.69
CA GLU A 208 14.17 -37.06 -34.14
C GLU A 208 13.61 -35.63 -34.06
N TRP A 209 12.27 -35.50 -34.05
CA TRP A 209 11.57 -34.21 -34.03
C TRP A 209 11.31 -33.65 -32.62
N LEU A 210 11.25 -34.50 -31.60
CA LEU A 210 10.86 -34.15 -30.22
C LEU A 210 12.07 -33.87 -29.32
#